data_AF-A0A562C6G9-F1
#
_entry.id   AF-A0A562C6G9-F1
#
_cell.length_a   1.000
_cell.length_b   1.000
_cell.length_c   1.000
_cell.angle_alpha   90.00
_cell.angle_beta   90.00
_cell.angle_gamma   90.00
#
_symmetry.space_group_name_H-M   'P 1'
#
loop_
_entity.id
_entity.type
_entity.pdbx_description
1 polymer ?
#
loop_
_entity_poly.entity_id
_entity_poly.type
_entity_poly.pdbx_seq_one_letter_code
_entity_poly.pdbx_strand_id
1 'polypeptide(L)'
;MPGDGHPTLVGFVVSKAVGTAVVRNRVKRRLRHAVRERVDALPAGSVLVVRAQPAAAATPYPQLVADLDHCLQRVTEKAGRPEAGVPR
;
A
#
# COMPACT_ATOMS: atom_id res chain seq x y z
N MET A 1 -27.88 10.08 7.74
CA MET A 1 -27.58 8.64 7.69
C MET A 1 -26.07 8.46 7.78
N PRO A 2 -25.49 7.87 8.83
CA PRO A 2 -24.06 7.58 8.84
C PRO A 2 -23.82 6.13 8.39
N GLY A 3 -22.96 5.95 7.39
CA GLY A 3 -22.12 4.74 7.27
C GLY A 3 -22.56 3.67 6.29
N ASP A 4 -22.29 3.86 5.00
CA ASP A 4 -22.03 2.77 4.04
C ASP A 4 -20.89 3.13 3.08
N GLY A 5 -19.93 3.92 3.56
CA GLY A 5 -18.63 4.07 2.91
C GLY A 5 -17.68 3.11 3.61
N HIS A 6 -17.57 1.87 3.16
CA HIS A 6 -16.54 0.98 3.69
C HIS A 6 -15.18 1.67 3.53
N PRO A 7 -14.48 2.01 4.64
CA PRO A 7 -13.23 2.73 4.53
C PRO A 7 -12.22 1.84 3.80
N THR A 8 -11.50 2.39 2.84
CA THR A 8 -10.42 1.68 2.15
C THR A 8 -9.41 1.20 3.19
N LEU A 9 -9.28 -0.11 3.33
CA LEU A 9 -8.42 -0.73 4.33
C LEU A 9 -7.02 -0.90 3.73
N VAL A 10 -6.04 -0.24 4.32
CA VAL A 10 -4.64 -0.35 3.88
C VAL A 10 -3.81 -1.12 4.91
N GLY A 11 -3.40 -2.34 4.55
CA GLY A 11 -2.47 -3.16 5.30
C GLY A 11 -1.02 -2.93 4.86
N PHE A 12 -0.11 -2.71 5.80
CA PHE A 12 1.32 -2.62 5.53
C PHE A 12 2.05 -3.82 6.12
N VAL A 13 2.58 -4.68 5.25
CA VAL A 13 3.39 -5.84 5.64
C VAL A 13 4.85 -5.50 5.41
N VAL A 14 5.62 -5.40 6.49
CA VAL A 14 7.06 -5.08 6.41
C VAL A 14 7.85 -6.31 6.80
N SER A 15 8.61 -6.86 5.85
CA SER A 15 9.44 -8.05 6.08
C SER A 15 10.56 -7.77 7.09
N LYS A 16 10.94 -8.79 7.87
CA LYS A 16 12.08 -8.69 8.81
C LYS A 16 13.39 -8.32 8.11
N ALA A 17 13.54 -8.71 6.85
CA ALA A 17 14.70 -8.42 5.99
C ALA A 17 14.88 -6.93 5.63
N VAL A 18 13.87 -6.08 5.86
CA VAL A 18 13.96 -4.62 5.63
C VAL A 18 14.95 -3.95 6.59
N GLY A 19 15.27 -4.58 7.72
CA GLY A 19 16.31 -4.13 8.64
C GLY A 19 15.78 -3.79 10.03
N THR A 20 16.46 -2.87 10.71
CA THR A 20 16.21 -2.54 12.11
C THR A 20 14.79 -1.99 12.34
N ALA A 21 14.32 -1.98 13.59
CA ALA A 21 12.99 -1.45 13.94
C ALA A 21 12.79 -0.01 13.45
N VAL A 22 13.84 0.83 13.51
CA VAL A 22 13.79 2.22 13.07
C VAL A 22 13.60 2.31 11.54
N VAL A 23 14.34 1.50 10.77
CA VAL A 23 14.20 1.45 9.31
C VAL A 23 12.82 0.96 8.93
N ARG A 24 12.33 -0.12 9.56
CA ARG A 24 10.98 -0.65 9.34
C ARG A 24 9.90 0.40 9.65
N ASN A 25 9.98 1.11 10.77
CA ASN A 25 9.04 2.17 11.12
C ASN A 25 9.11 3.36 10.15
N ARG A 26 10.32 3.73 9.71
CA ARG A 26 10.52 4.79 8.71
C ARG A 26 9.87 4.43 7.38
N VAL A 27 10.09 3.21 6.89
CA VAL A 27 9.46 2.69 5.66
C VAL A 27 7.94 2.65 5.82
N LYS A 28 7.44 2.12 6.94
CA LYS A 28 5.99 2.07 7.23
C LYS A 28 5.34 3.46 7.24
N ARG A 29 6.02 4.45 7.84
CA ARG A 29 5.56 5.85 7.87
C ARG A 29 5.59 6.48 6.47
N ARG A 30 6.66 6.25 5.70
CA ARG A 30 6.79 6.72 4.30
C ARG A 30 5.70 6.14 3.40
N LEU A 31 5.49 4.83 3.48
CA LEU A 31 4.43 4.15 2.73
C LEU A 31 3.05 4.67 3.12
N ARG A 32 2.79 4.89 4.42
CA ARG A 32 1.53 5.50 4.86
C ARG A 32 1.32 6.89 4.26
N HIS A 33 2.35 7.74 4.21
CA HIS A 33 2.26 9.04 3.56
C HIS A 33 1.96 8.92 2.06
N ALA A 34 2.71 8.10 1.34
CA ALA A 34 2.54 7.91 -0.09
C ALA A 34 1.17 7.31 -0.47
N VAL A 35 0.64 6.40 0.35
CA VAL A 35 -0.69 5.82 0.15
C VAL A 35 -1.79 6.80 0.54
N ARG A 36 -1.61 7.66 1.56
CA ARG A 36 -2.65 8.61 1.98
C ARG A 36 -3.09 9.55 0.85
N GLU A 37 -2.18 9.94 -0.02
CA GLU A 37 -2.49 10.78 -1.20
C GLU A 37 -3.18 10.01 -2.33
N ARG A 38 -3.08 8.67 -2.31
CA ARG A 38 -3.57 7.77 -3.39
C ARG A 38 -4.79 6.95 -2.98
N VAL A 39 -5.09 6.86 -1.69
CA VAL A 39 -6.19 6.07 -1.13
C VAL A 39 -7.55 6.59 -1.59
N ASP A 40 -7.65 7.89 -1.86
CA ASP A 40 -8.85 8.53 -2.38
C ASP A 40 -9.14 8.16 -3.84
N ALA A 41 -8.14 7.67 -4.57
CA ALA A 41 -8.30 7.14 -5.93
C ALA A 41 -8.77 5.68 -5.96
N LEU A 42 -8.81 4.99 -4.81
CA LEU A 42 -9.30 3.61 -4.72
C LEU A 42 -10.81 3.60 -4.44
N PRO A 43 -11.57 2.67 -5.05
CA PRO A 43 -12.99 2.53 -4.78
C PRO A 43 -13.24 2.12 -3.32
N ALA A 44 -14.28 2.71 -2.72
CA ALA A 44 -14.68 2.43 -1.34
C ALA A 44 -14.92 0.92 -1.13
N GLY A 45 -14.44 0.39 0.01
CA GLY A 45 -14.49 -1.04 0.33
C GLY A 45 -13.31 -1.87 -0.20
N SER A 46 -12.33 -1.26 -0.85
CA SER A 46 -11.13 -1.96 -1.29
C SER A 46 -10.17 -2.25 -0.13
N VAL A 47 -9.53 -3.43 -0.18
CA VAL A 47 -8.46 -3.82 0.75
C VAL A 47 -7.13 -3.81 0.01
N LEU A 48 -6.26 -2.85 0.30
CA LEU A 48 -4.93 -2.74 -0.28
C LEU A 48 -3.88 -3.27 0.70
N VAL A 49 -3.11 -4.28 0.29
CA VAL A 49 -1.99 -4.80 1.08
C VAL A 49 -0.66 -4.46 0.42
N VAL A 50 0.09 -3.53 1.02
CA VAL A 50 1.42 -3.14 0.56
C VAL A 50 2.47 -3.96 1.29
N ARG A 51 3.23 -4.78 0.54
CA ARG A 51 4.37 -5.54 1.07
C ARG A 51 5.67 -4.79 0.80
N ALA A 52 6.36 -4.37 1.85
CA ALA A 52 7.67 -3.75 1.73
C ALA A 52 8.74 -4.82 1.51
N GLN A 53 9.36 -4.81 0.34
CA GLN A 53 10.55 -5.61 0.04
C GLN A 53 11.78 -5.07 0.79
N PRO A 54 12.80 -5.91 1.07
CA PRO A 54 14.03 -5.47 1.74
C PRO A 54 14.73 -4.32 1.00
N ALA A 55 14.62 -4.25 -0.33
CA ALA A 55 15.15 -3.16 -1.14
C ALA A 55 14.58 -1.78 -0.73
N ALA A 56 13.33 -1.72 -0.26
CA ALA A 56 12.66 -0.47 0.16
C ALA A 56 13.37 0.28 1.31
N ALA A 57 14.23 -0.41 2.06
CA ALA A 57 15.06 0.21 3.10
C ALA A 57 16.18 1.09 2.52
N ALA A 58 16.80 0.62 1.45
CA ALA A 58 17.92 1.29 0.78
C ALA A 58 17.43 2.25 -0.32
N THR A 59 16.23 2.03 -0.85
CA THR A 59 15.64 2.85 -1.90
C THR A 59 15.26 4.26 -1.38
N PRO A 60 15.64 5.33 -2.10
CA PRO A 60 15.25 6.69 -1.75
C PRO A 60 13.72 6.88 -1.90
N TYR A 61 13.14 7.76 -1.09
CA TYR A 61 11.70 8.04 -1.07
C TYR A 61 11.07 8.27 -2.46
N PRO A 62 11.64 9.11 -3.36
CA PRO A 62 11.04 9.31 -4.69
C PRO A 62 10.97 8.04 -5.52
N GLN A 63 11.97 7.15 -5.45
CA GLN A 63 11.89 5.85 -6.12
C GLN A 63 10.86 4.93 -5.48
N LEU A 64 10.73 4.95 -4.14
CA LEU A 64 9.71 4.19 -3.44
C LEU A 64 8.30 4.61 -3.85
N VAL A 65 8.09 5.92 -4.03
CA VAL A 65 6.82 6.47 -4.51
C VAL A 65 6.57 6.06 -5.95
N ALA A 66 7.57 6.13 -6.84
CA ALA A 66 7.44 5.70 -8.22
C ALA A 66 7.11 4.19 -8.35
N ASP A 67 7.78 3.34 -7.56
CA ASP A 67 7.53 1.90 -7.51
C ASP A 67 6.12 1.59 -6.97
N LEU A 68 5.69 2.32 -5.92
CA LEU A 68 4.34 2.25 -5.39
C LEU A 68 3.31 2.67 -6.43
N ASP A 69 3.53 3.77 -7.16
CA ASP A 69 2.63 4.27 -8.19
C ASP A 69 2.49 3.26 -9.34
N HIS A 70 3.61 2.73 -9.81
CA HIS A 70 3.64 1.69 -10.83
C HIS A 70 2.90 0.41 -10.38
N CYS A 71 3.09 0.01 -9.12
CA CYS A 71 2.33 -1.11 -8.55
C CYS A 71 0.83 -0.78 -8.42
N LEU A 72 0.49 0.43 -8.00
CA LEU A 72 -0.89 0.87 -7.83
C LEU A 72 -1.61 0.93 -9.17
N GLN A 73 -0.99 1.47 -10.21
CA GLN A 73 -1.52 1.47 -11.58
C GLN A 73 -1.84 0.04 -12.02
N ARG A 74 -0.88 -0.88 -11.88
CA ARG A 74 -1.10 -2.30 -12.23
C ARG A 74 -2.20 -2.97 -11.42
N VAL A 75 -2.35 -2.59 -10.15
CA VAL A 75 -3.43 -3.12 -9.29
C VAL A 75 -4.77 -2.51 -9.68
N THR A 76 -4.85 -1.22 -9.99
CA THR A 76 -6.08 -0.55 -10.43
C THR A 76 -6.53 -1.06 -11.80
N GLU A 77 -5.60 -1.27 -12.74
CA GLU A 77 -5.86 -1.92 -14.03
C GLU A 77 -6.42 -3.33 -13.84
N LYS A 78 -5.88 -4.08 -12.86
CA LYS A 78 -6.40 -5.42 -12.51
C LYS A 78 -7.70 -5.37 -11.73
N ALA A 79 -7.89 -4.41 -10.83
CA ALA A 79 -9.06 -4.27 -9.97
C ALA A 79 -10.30 -3.83 -10.75
N GLY A 80 -10.12 -3.28 -11.96
CA GLY A 80 -11.19 -3.14 -12.95
C GLY A 80 -11.79 -4.47 -13.41
N ARG A 81 -11.12 -5.60 -13.13
CA ARG A 81 -11.71 -6.94 -13.15
C ARG A 81 -11.91 -7.36 -11.68
N PRO A 82 -13.15 -7.46 -11.17
CA PRO A 82 -13.41 -7.73 -9.76
C PRO A 82 -13.12 -9.21 -9.46
N GLU A 83 -11.84 -9.54 -9.37
CA GLU A 83 -11.36 -10.88 -9.06
C GLU A 83 -10.85 -10.86 -7.62
N ALA A 84 -11.66 -11.43 -6.72
CA ALA A 84 -11.27 -12.02 -5.44
C ALA A 84 -10.66 -11.05 -4.39
N GLY A 85 -11.37 -10.75 -3.30
CA GLY A 85 -11.77 -11.79 -2.36
C GLY A 85 -10.51 -12.49 -1.84
N VAL A 86 -9.73 -11.80 -1.00
CA VAL A 86 -8.60 -12.42 -0.28
C VAL A 86 -9.16 -13.55 0.59
N PRO A 87 -8.55 -14.75 0.54
CA PRO A 87 -9.02 -15.92 1.28
C PRO A 87 -8.85 -15.75 2.78
N ARG A 88 -9.89 -16.10 3.53
CA ARG A 88 -9.79 -16.74 4.84
C ARG A 88 -10.83 -17.83 4.93
#